data_AF-A0A7V9RGY7-F1
#
_entry.id   AF-A0A7V9RGY7-F1
#
_cell.length_a   1.000
_cell.length_b   1.000
_cell.length_c   1.000
_cell.angle_alpha   90.00
_cell.angle_beta   90.00
_cell.angle_gamma   90.00
#
_symmetry.space_group_name_H-M   'P 1'
#
loop_
_entity.id
_entity.type
_entity.pdbx_description
1 polymer ?
#
loop_
_entity_poly.entity_id
_entity_poly.type
_entity_poly.pdbx_seq_one_letter_code
_entity_poly.pdbx_strand_id
1 'polypeptide(L)'
;MRPLLALTLLMFAACERAEAHPTTAEAKPPTPKRLRVEWSNVKTTAPGCFFFSGPKGRDIQLTGTATVERSGTEVAIVFSQATFRGELTDGGFVVTRRGTHDFDGPWTVKETIRGRFVDGAVLSRYHYEECQDGADACPGECMIDGDLRLRP
;
A
#
# COMPACT_ATOMS: atom_id res chain seq x y z
N MET A 1 -71.02 -17.91 34.39
CA MET A 1 -70.72 -16.95 35.48
C MET A 1 -69.76 -17.59 36.47
N ARG A 2 -68.48 -17.20 36.41
CA ARG A 2 -67.41 -17.29 37.44
C ARG A 2 -66.10 -16.78 36.79
N PRO A 3 -65.15 -16.25 37.56
CA PRO A 3 -64.54 -14.95 37.24
C PRO A 3 -63.09 -15.00 36.73
N LEU A 4 -62.68 -13.87 36.15
CA LEU A 4 -61.32 -13.49 35.77
C LEU A 4 -60.34 -13.62 36.95
N LEU A 5 -59.17 -14.22 36.70
CA LEU A 5 -57.96 -13.93 37.47
C LEU A 5 -56.99 -13.14 36.59
N ALA A 6 -56.67 -11.93 37.03
CA ALA A 6 -55.66 -11.07 36.45
C ALA A 6 -54.27 -11.55 36.88
N LEU A 7 -53.38 -11.75 35.89
CA LEU A 7 -51.97 -12.05 36.11
C LEU A 7 -51.17 -10.76 35.91
N THR A 8 -50.68 -10.19 37.00
CA THR A 8 -49.87 -8.97 37.03
C THR A 8 -48.45 -9.29 36.58
N LEU A 9 -48.03 -8.74 35.44
CA LEU A 9 -46.66 -8.85 34.92
C LEU A 9 -45.81 -7.70 35.52
N LEU A 10 -44.81 -8.02 36.33
CA LEU A 10 -43.77 -7.07 36.77
C LEU A 10 -42.72 -6.95 35.66
N MET A 11 -42.63 -5.78 35.02
CA MET A 11 -41.51 -5.42 34.16
C MET A 11 -40.35 -4.90 35.02
N PHE A 12 -39.23 -5.63 35.05
CA PHE A 12 -37.95 -5.11 35.50
C PHE A 12 -37.33 -4.29 34.35
N ALA A 13 -37.28 -2.98 34.52
CA ALA A 13 -36.47 -2.10 33.68
C ALA A 13 -35.00 -2.28 34.08
N ALA A 14 -34.22 -3.02 33.27
CA ALA A 14 -32.77 -3.01 33.36
C ALA A 14 -32.27 -1.69 32.78
N CYS A 15 -31.77 -0.81 33.64
CA CYS A 15 -31.06 0.40 33.24
C CYS A 15 -29.60 0.01 32.96
N GLU A 16 -29.28 -0.37 31.73
CA GLU A 16 -27.89 -0.54 31.28
C GLU A 16 -27.22 0.84 31.23
N ARG A 17 -26.32 1.09 32.19
CA ARG A 17 -25.36 2.19 32.12
C ARG A 17 -24.47 1.95 30.91
N ALA A 18 -24.68 2.71 29.85
CA ALA A 18 -23.70 2.87 28.78
C ALA A 18 -22.43 3.51 29.39
N GLU A 19 -21.41 2.69 29.64
CA GLU A 19 -20.07 3.20 29.89
C GLU A 19 -19.58 3.87 28.61
N ALA A 20 -19.42 5.20 28.68
CA ALA A 20 -18.83 5.95 27.60
C ALA A 20 -17.38 5.47 27.42
N HIS A 21 -17.14 4.70 26.36
CA HIS A 21 -15.79 4.40 25.91
C HIS A 21 -15.03 5.72 25.69
N PRO A 22 -13.80 5.87 26.19
CA PRO A 22 -13.00 7.05 25.91
C PRO A 22 -12.77 7.12 24.39
N THR A 23 -13.39 8.11 23.75
CA THR A 23 -13.07 8.54 22.39
C THR A 23 -11.58 8.89 22.40
N THR A 24 -10.77 7.98 21.90
CA THR A 24 -9.35 8.23 21.66
C THR A 24 -9.31 9.37 20.66
N ALA A 25 -8.85 10.54 21.11
CA ALA A 25 -8.66 11.69 20.24
C ALA A 25 -7.82 11.23 19.05
N GLU A 26 -8.39 11.34 17.86
CA GLU A 26 -7.75 10.94 16.61
C GLU A 26 -6.45 11.74 16.49
N ALA A 27 -5.32 11.07 16.71
CA ALA A 27 -4.01 11.70 16.66
C ALA A 27 -3.82 12.27 15.26
N LYS A 28 -3.55 13.58 15.18
CA LYS A 28 -3.24 14.25 13.90
C LYS A 28 -2.20 13.43 13.15
N PRO A 29 -2.44 13.06 11.87
CA PRO A 29 -1.49 12.27 11.10
C PRO A 29 -0.12 12.93 11.10
N PRO A 30 0.98 12.18 11.30
CA PRO A 30 2.33 12.74 11.28
C PRO A 30 2.58 13.45 9.95
N THR A 31 3.28 14.59 9.98
CA THR A 31 3.63 15.31 8.75
C THR A 31 4.49 14.41 7.87
N PRO A 32 4.14 14.20 6.59
CA PRO A 32 4.84 13.26 5.76
C PRO A 32 6.30 13.72 5.52
N LYS A 33 7.26 12.85 5.83
CA LYS A 33 8.69 13.14 5.62
C LYS A 33 9.06 12.87 4.17
N ARG A 34 9.59 13.88 3.48
CA ARG A 34 10.20 13.70 2.15
C ARG A 34 11.56 13.01 2.31
N LEU A 35 11.78 11.94 1.56
CA LEU A 35 12.98 11.14 1.54
C LEU A 35 13.58 11.15 0.14
N ARG A 36 14.89 11.29 0.02
CA ARG A 36 15.63 11.13 -1.25
C ARG A 36 15.55 9.69 -1.73
N VAL A 37 15.31 9.53 -3.03
CA VAL A 37 15.27 8.22 -3.70
C VAL A 37 16.66 7.87 -4.24
N GLU A 38 17.14 6.68 -3.87
CA GLU A 38 18.40 6.10 -4.37
C GLU A 38 18.16 4.70 -4.92
N TRP A 39 18.73 4.42 -6.08
CA TRP A 39 18.66 3.12 -6.74
C TRP A 39 20.03 2.45 -6.82
N SER A 40 20.06 1.14 -6.66
CA SER A 40 21.25 0.33 -6.88
C SER A 40 20.88 -1.07 -7.34
N ASN A 41 21.87 -1.81 -7.86
CA ASN A 41 21.71 -3.21 -8.28
C ASN A 41 20.52 -3.45 -9.23
N VAL A 42 20.24 -2.48 -10.11
CA VAL A 42 19.13 -2.54 -11.07
C VAL A 42 19.45 -3.57 -12.15
N LYS A 43 18.55 -4.53 -12.34
CA LYS A 43 18.62 -5.59 -13.33
C LYS A 43 17.35 -5.63 -14.14
N THR A 44 17.49 -5.97 -15.42
CA THR A 44 16.38 -6.14 -16.35
C THR A 44 16.48 -7.51 -17.01
N THR A 45 15.35 -8.12 -17.37
CA THR A 45 15.30 -9.48 -17.93
C THR A 45 15.89 -9.62 -19.33
N ALA A 46 15.74 -8.60 -20.17
CA ALA A 46 16.27 -8.61 -21.53
C ALA A 46 16.78 -7.22 -21.97
N PRO A 47 17.82 -7.16 -22.82
CA PRO A 47 18.15 -5.96 -23.58
C PRO A 47 16.98 -5.57 -24.50
N GLY A 48 16.72 -4.27 -24.63
CA GLY A 48 15.62 -3.76 -25.47
C GLY A 48 14.26 -3.70 -24.79
N CYS A 49 14.15 -4.14 -23.53
CA CYS A 49 12.94 -3.97 -22.75
C CYS A 49 12.55 -2.51 -22.57
N PHE A 50 11.24 -2.28 -22.64
CA PHE A 50 10.65 -0.96 -22.63
C PHE A 50 9.76 -0.78 -21.41
N PHE A 51 10.26 -0.07 -20.41
CA PHE A 51 9.59 0.01 -19.11
C PHE A 51 8.79 1.30 -18.94
N PHE A 52 7.53 1.18 -18.53
CA PHE A 52 6.68 2.35 -18.26
C PHE A 52 7.00 3.04 -16.93
N SER A 53 7.47 2.28 -15.94
CA SER A 53 7.79 2.77 -14.59
C SER A 53 9.15 2.25 -14.10
N GLY A 54 9.73 2.91 -13.09
CA GLY A 54 10.96 2.48 -12.43
C GLY A 54 12.03 3.58 -12.39
N PRO A 55 13.31 3.24 -12.14
CA PRO A 55 14.39 4.23 -12.07
C PRO A 55 14.62 4.99 -13.37
N LYS A 56 14.28 4.37 -14.50
CA LYS A 56 14.37 4.93 -15.86
C LYS A 56 13.09 4.66 -16.66
N GLY A 57 11.94 4.61 -15.98
CA GLY A 57 10.64 4.41 -16.64
C GLY A 57 10.35 5.56 -17.61
N ARG A 58 9.72 5.24 -18.74
CA ARG A 58 9.33 6.23 -19.75
C ARG A 58 8.32 7.23 -19.21
N ASP A 59 7.25 6.72 -18.61
CA ASP A 59 6.11 7.53 -18.19
C ASP A 59 6.28 8.00 -16.75
N ILE A 60 6.73 7.08 -15.89
CA ILE A 60 6.82 7.31 -14.45
C ILE A 60 8.24 7.00 -13.99
N GLN A 61 8.99 8.05 -13.68
CA GLN A 61 10.29 7.92 -13.07
C GLN A 61 10.17 7.95 -11.56
N LEU A 62 10.52 6.83 -10.93
CA LEU A 62 10.56 6.69 -9.48
C LEU A 62 11.86 7.29 -8.93
N THR A 63 12.07 8.59 -9.10
CA THR A 63 13.32 9.29 -8.73
C THR A 63 13.04 10.56 -7.92
N GLY A 64 14.10 11.28 -7.52
CA GLY A 64 13.99 12.52 -6.76
C GLY A 64 13.65 12.27 -5.30
N THR A 65 12.40 12.54 -4.92
CA THR A 65 11.92 12.37 -3.55
C THR A 65 10.65 11.54 -3.49
N ALA A 66 10.54 10.74 -2.43
CA ALA A 66 9.33 10.01 -2.07
C ALA A 66 8.90 10.37 -0.65
N THR A 67 7.62 10.22 -0.38
CA THR A 67 7.04 10.34 0.94
C THR A 67 6.62 8.96 1.42
N VAL A 68 6.79 8.68 2.72
CA VAL A 68 6.26 7.46 3.32
C VAL A 68 5.24 7.82 4.38
N GLU A 69 4.04 7.25 4.23
CA GLU A 69 2.90 7.43 5.12
C GLU A 69 2.59 6.10 5.80
N ARG A 70 2.25 6.16 7.08
CA ARG A 70 1.85 4.98 7.86
C ARG A 70 0.65 5.34 8.73
N SER A 71 -0.38 4.49 8.67
CA SER A 71 -1.55 4.56 9.53
C SER A 71 -1.88 3.16 10.05
N GLY A 72 -1.60 2.91 11.33
CA GLY A 72 -1.70 1.55 11.88
C GLY A 72 -0.78 0.55 11.16
N THR A 73 -1.39 -0.45 10.51
CA THR A 73 -0.74 -1.46 9.67
C THR A 73 -0.58 -1.02 8.21
N GLU A 74 -1.32 -0.01 7.76
CA GLU A 74 -1.26 0.46 6.38
C GLU A 74 0.02 1.26 6.13
N VAL A 75 0.62 1.02 4.97
CA VAL A 75 1.81 1.72 4.47
C VAL A 75 1.52 2.25 3.07
N ALA A 76 1.86 3.51 2.84
CA ALA A 76 1.90 4.08 1.51
C ALA A 76 3.26 4.71 1.21
N ILE A 77 3.78 4.45 0.01
CA ILE A 77 4.98 5.13 -0.52
C ILE A 77 4.54 5.94 -1.73
N VAL A 78 4.70 7.25 -1.64
CA VAL A 78 4.23 8.22 -2.63
C VAL A 78 5.44 8.85 -3.32
N PHE A 79 5.58 8.55 -4.60
CA PHE A 79 6.43 9.28 -5.53
C PHE A 79 5.60 10.35 -6.24
N SER A 80 6.24 11.28 -6.97
CA SER A 80 5.57 12.40 -7.65
C SER A 80 4.34 11.98 -8.47
N GLN A 81 4.42 10.84 -9.17
CA GLN A 81 3.38 10.36 -10.09
C GLN A 81 2.89 8.94 -9.79
N ALA A 82 3.31 8.35 -8.66
CA ALA A 82 2.97 6.97 -8.32
C ALA A 82 2.78 6.79 -6.82
N THR A 83 1.69 6.15 -6.45
CA THR A 83 1.40 5.77 -5.07
C THR A 83 1.34 4.26 -4.97
N PHE A 84 2.18 3.71 -4.10
CA PHE A 84 2.17 2.31 -3.70
C PHE A 84 1.42 2.18 -2.38
N ARG A 85 0.56 1.18 -2.26
CA ARG A 85 -0.19 0.90 -1.03
C ARG A 85 -0.09 -0.57 -0.64
N GLY A 86 -0.13 -0.82 0.66
CA GLY A 86 -0.12 -2.15 1.22
C GLY A 86 0.04 -2.08 2.73
N GLU A 87 0.69 -3.09 3.29
CA GLU A 87 0.64 -3.32 4.73
C GLU A 87 2.01 -3.68 5.30
N LEU A 88 2.14 -3.49 6.61
CA LEU A 88 3.20 -4.08 7.42
C LEU A 88 3.04 -5.60 7.47
N THR A 89 4.18 -6.29 7.51
CA THR A 89 4.28 -7.73 7.73
C THR A 89 5.29 -7.98 8.84
N ASP A 90 5.38 -9.22 9.35
CA ASP A 90 6.34 -9.57 10.41
C ASP A 90 7.81 -9.26 10.05
N GLY A 91 8.13 -9.20 8.76
CA GLY A 91 9.47 -8.89 8.24
C GLY A 91 9.68 -7.44 7.78
N GLY A 92 8.66 -6.58 7.84
CA GLY A 92 8.74 -5.20 7.35
C GLY A 92 7.44 -4.73 6.71
N PHE A 93 7.43 -4.46 5.41
CA PHE A 93 6.23 -4.09 4.65
C PHE A 93 6.25 -4.65 3.24
N VAL A 94 5.06 -4.74 2.64
CA VAL A 94 4.86 -4.99 1.22
C VAL A 94 3.84 -3.97 0.72
N VAL A 95 4.24 -3.15 -0.25
CA VAL A 95 3.34 -2.23 -0.94
C VAL A 95 3.35 -2.51 -2.42
N THR A 96 2.20 -2.34 -3.07
CA THR A 96 2.02 -2.61 -4.49
C THR A 96 1.35 -1.44 -5.19
N ARG A 97 1.53 -1.38 -6.50
CA ARG A 97 0.77 -0.52 -7.40
C ARG A 97 0.45 -1.32 -8.66
N ARG A 98 -0.71 -1.03 -9.24
CA ARG A 98 -1.01 -1.38 -10.63
C ARG A 98 -1.12 -0.10 -11.45
N GLY A 99 -0.55 -0.11 -12.63
CA GLY A 99 -0.72 0.95 -13.63
C GLY A 99 -1.25 0.36 -14.92
N THR A 100 -1.95 1.15 -15.71
CA THR A 100 -2.33 0.79 -17.08
C THR A 100 -1.68 1.77 -18.05
N HIS A 101 -1.20 1.26 -19.18
CA HIS A 101 -0.56 2.04 -20.22
C HIS A 101 -1.06 1.55 -21.57
N ASP A 102 -1.24 2.46 -22.52
CA ASP A 102 -1.58 2.13 -23.90
C ASP A 102 -0.33 2.38 -24.77
N PHE A 103 0.29 1.29 -25.21
CA PHE A 103 1.46 1.32 -26.09
C PHE A 103 1.46 0.04 -26.91
N ASP A 104 1.11 0.15 -28.19
CA ASP A 104 0.82 -0.98 -29.07
C ASP A 104 -0.25 -1.94 -28.49
N GLY A 105 -1.18 -1.41 -27.68
CA GLY A 105 -2.23 -2.15 -27.00
C GLY A 105 -2.30 -1.84 -25.49
N PRO A 106 -3.35 -2.33 -24.79
CA PRO A 106 -3.49 -2.11 -23.37
C PRO A 106 -2.57 -3.05 -22.57
N TRP A 107 -1.71 -2.45 -21.77
CA TRP A 107 -0.81 -3.14 -20.85
C TRP A 107 -1.13 -2.78 -19.42
N THR A 108 -1.13 -3.79 -18.55
CA THR A 108 -1.13 -3.59 -17.11
C THR A 108 0.28 -3.81 -16.58
N VAL A 109 0.74 -2.94 -15.69
CA VAL A 109 2.00 -3.13 -14.96
C VAL A 109 1.69 -3.42 -13.52
N LYS A 110 2.41 -4.36 -12.93
CA LYS A 110 2.38 -4.61 -11.50
C LYS A 110 3.73 -4.31 -10.90
N GLU A 111 3.71 -3.48 -9.87
CA GLU A 111 4.91 -2.99 -9.21
C GLU A 111 4.80 -3.33 -7.73
N THR A 112 5.86 -3.91 -7.16
CA THR A 112 5.91 -4.28 -5.75
C THR A 112 7.17 -3.73 -5.11
N ILE A 113 7.03 -3.12 -3.94
CA ILE A 113 8.15 -2.74 -3.08
C ILE A 113 8.03 -3.53 -1.79
N ARG A 114 9.03 -4.36 -1.50
CA ARG A 114 9.17 -5.09 -0.23
C ARG A 114 10.34 -4.53 0.54
N GLY A 115 10.17 -4.17 1.80
CA GLY A 115 11.27 -3.55 2.54
C GLY A 115 11.02 -3.45 4.01
N ARG A 116 11.89 -2.68 4.66
CA ARG A 116 11.85 -2.42 6.10
C ARG A 116 12.32 -0.99 6.39
N PHE A 117 11.89 -0.49 7.54
CA PHE A 117 12.34 0.77 8.10
C PHE A 117 13.59 0.54 8.95
N VAL A 118 14.68 1.27 8.67
CA VAL A 118 15.96 1.17 9.40
C VAL A 118 16.51 2.57 9.60
N ASP A 119 16.66 3.01 10.84
CA ASP A 119 17.26 4.31 11.22
C ASP A 119 16.67 5.51 10.45
N GLY A 120 15.34 5.54 10.30
CA GLY A 120 14.65 6.61 9.57
C GLY A 120 14.81 6.57 8.05
N ALA A 121 15.45 5.54 7.51
CA ALA A 121 15.49 5.21 6.09
C ALA A 121 14.58 4.01 5.75
N VAL A 122 14.28 3.84 4.47
CA VAL A 122 13.66 2.64 3.92
C VAL A 122 14.71 1.88 3.14
N LEU A 123 14.91 0.61 3.49
CA LEU A 123 15.69 -0.34 2.70
C LEU A 123 14.72 -1.32 2.06
N SER A 124 14.62 -1.30 0.73
CA SER A 124 13.65 -2.13 0.02
C SER A 124 14.19 -2.71 -1.27
N ARG A 125 13.47 -3.71 -1.76
CA ARG A 125 13.61 -4.29 -3.08
C ARG A 125 12.35 -3.98 -3.87
N TYR A 126 12.56 -3.43 -5.05
CA TYR A 126 11.53 -3.14 -6.03
C TYR A 126 11.50 -4.24 -7.08
N HIS A 127 10.30 -4.61 -7.48
CA HIS A 127 10.03 -5.53 -8.57
C HIS A 127 8.94 -4.93 -9.48
N TYR A 128 9.19 -4.93 -10.77
CA TYR A 128 8.28 -4.52 -11.82
C TYR A 128 8.07 -5.70 -12.76
N GLU A 129 6.81 -5.97 -13.11
CA GLU A 129 6.43 -6.96 -14.10
C GLU A 129 5.33 -6.39 -15.02
N GLU A 130 5.45 -6.68 -16.31
CA GLU A 130 4.40 -6.38 -17.30
C GLU A 130 3.40 -7.54 -17.38
N CYS A 131 2.14 -7.16 -17.50
CA CYS A 131 1.01 -8.06 -17.61
C CYS A 131 0.23 -7.67 -18.86
N GLN A 132 -0.02 -8.62 -19.75
CA GLN A 132 -1.06 -8.42 -20.76
C GLN A 132 -2.42 -8.31 -20.07
N ASP A 133 -3.27 -7.43 -20.57
CA ASP A 133 -4.62 -7.26 -20.00
C ASP A 133 -5.41 -8.59 -20.03
N GLY A 134 -5.99 -8.94 -18.88
CA GLY A 134 -6.75 -10.18 -18.71
C GLY A 134 -5.96 -11.44 -18.36
N ALA A 135 -4.63 -11.36 -18.17
CA ALA A 135 -3.82 -12.51 -17.79
C ALA A 135 -3.82 -12.79 -16.27
N ASP A 136 -3.98 -14.07 -15.88
CA ASP A 136 -3.94 -14.54 -14.49
C ASP A 136 -2.53 -14.50 -13.87
N ALA A 137 -1.51 -14.57 -14.73
CA ALA A 137 -0.11 -14.36 -14.40
C ALA A 137 0.44 -13.21 -15.25
N CYS A 138 1.52 -12.58 -14.81
CA CYS A 138 2.25 -11.57 -15.56
C CYS A 138 3.50 -12.21 -16.17
N PRO A 139 3.41 -12.98 -17.27
CA PRO A 139 4.57 -13.61 -17.89
C PRO A 139 5.44 -12.61 -18.65
N GLY A 140 5.24 -11.29 -18.45
CA GLY A 140 5.85 -10.23 -19.25
C GLY A 140 7.33 -10.48 -19.47
N GLU A 141 7.76 -10.35 -20.72
CA GLU A 141 9.16 -10.55 -21.12
C GLU A 141 10.09 -9.53 -20.44
N CYS A 142 9.52 -8.42 -19.97
CA CYS A 142 10.20 -7.30 -19.36
C CYS A 142 9.89 -7.18 -17.87
N MET A 143 10.92 -7.42 -17.05
CA MET A 143 10.91 -7.17 -15.61
C MET A 143 12.06 -6.25 -15.20
N ILE A 144 11.86 -5.51 -14.12
CA ILE A 144 12.93 -4.78 -13.41
C ILE A 144 12.99 -5.32 -11.98
N ASP A 145 14.20 -5.68 -11.54
CA ASP A 145 14.51 -5.84 -10.12
C ASP A 145 15.54 -4.79 -9.72
N GLY A 146 15.39 -4.20 -8.54
CA GLY A 146 16.38 -3.25 -8.04
C GLY A 146 16.29 -3.05 -6.54
N ASP A 147 17.40 -2.64 -5.95
CA ASP A 147 17.41 -2.19 -4.58
C ASP A 147 17.06 -0.70 -4.56
N LEU A 148 16.04 -0.37 -3.77
CA LEU A 148 15.50 0.97 -3.60
C LEU A 148 15.78 1.40 -2.16
N ARG A 149 16.38 2.57 -2.00
CA ARG A 149 16.63 3.17 -0.70
C ARG A 149 16.03 4.56 -0.62
N LEU A 150 15.25 4.81 0.42
CA LEU A 150 14.71 6.14 0.72
C LEU A 150 15.42 6.68 1.96
N ARG A 151 16.09 7.83 1.87
CA ARG A 151 16.83 8.42 3.01
C ARG A 151 16.38 9.83 3.32
N PRO A 152 16.48 10.29 4.58
CA PRO A 152 16.30 11.69 4.94
C PRO A 152 17.16 12.65 4.13
#